data_AF-A0A535E909-F1
#
_entry.id   AF-A0A535E909-F1
#
_cell.length_a   1.000
_cell.length_b   1.000
_cell.length_c   1.000
_cell.angle_alpha   90.00
_cell.angle_beta   90.00
_cell.angle_gamma   90.00
#
_symmetry.space_group_name_H-M   'P 1'
#
loop_
_entity.id
_entity.type
_entity.pdbx_description
1 polymer ?
#
loop_
_entity_poly.entity_id
_entity_poly.type
_entity_poly.pdbx_seq_one_letter_code
_entity_poly.pdbx_strand_id
1 'polypeptide(L)'
;MSPRSAALIAVLGVLLVALLVVVALLVGRASTGGAAPTSAATSAGQASPTPVATPAVTSTPTATPTSGPPAPTGQTILTFGIPQTVKCEAPNQGTPLIHLSWTTANATGVTISIDGAGKYADYPATGSADVPFACGAAQHTYLITTHGTGSPATRTVVVRRTA
;
A
#
# COMPACT_ATOMS: atom_id res chain seq x y z
N MET A 1 -9.12 -21.31 -43.06
CA MET A 1 -9.43 -20.03 -42.39
C MET A 1 -10.66 -19.43 -43.05
N SER A 2 -11.53 -18.76 -42.28
CA SER A 2 -12.68 -18.02 -42.84
C SER A 2 -12.29 -16.56 -43.12
N PRO A 3 -12.80 -15.91 -44.18
CA PRO A 3 -12.39 -14.54 -44.54
C PRO A 3 -12.71 -13.50 -43.46
N ARG A 4 -13.74 -13.74 -42.64
CA ARG A 4 -14.11 -12.92 -41.47
C ARG A 4 -12.98 -12.80 -40.44
N SER A 5 -12.12 -13.81 -40.30
CA SER A 5 -11.01 -13.80 -39.35
C SER A 5 -9.87 -12.86 -39.78
N ALA A 6 -9.59 -12.75 -41.08
CA ALA A 6 -8.53 -11.90 -41.60
C ALA A 6 -8.86 -10.41 -41.45
N ALA A 7 -10.11 -10.02 -41.73
CA ALA A 7 -10.58 -8.64 -41.58
C ALA A 7 -10.50 -8.15 -40.12
N LEU A 8 -10.86 -9.01 -39.16
CA LEU A 8 -10.82 -8.68 -37.73
C LEU A 8 -9.38 -8.39 -37.23
N ILE A 9 -8.40 -9.17 -37.69
CA ILE A 9 -6.98 -8.97 -37.33
C ILE A 9 -6.45 -7.66 -37.90
N ALA A 10 -6.79 -7.33 -39.15
CA ALA A 10 -6.37 -6.09 -39.80
C ALA A 10 -6.92 -4.84 -39.07
N VAL A 11 -8.21 -4.83 -38.71
CA VAL A 11 -8.82 -3.71 -37.96
C VAL A 11 -8.20 -3.56 -36.57
N LEU A 12 -7.96 -4.67 -35.86
CA LEU A 12 -7.34 -4.64 -34.54
C LEU A 12 -5.92 -4.07 -34.60
N GLY A 13 -5.13 -4.47 -35.60
CA GLY A 13 -3.75 -3.97 -35.80
C GLY A 13 -3.69 -2.46 -36.07
N VAL A 14 -4.55 -1.94 -36.95
CA VAL A 14 -4.62 -0.50 -37.25
C VAL A 14 -5.02 0.30 -36.01
N LEU A 15 -5.99 -0.18 -35.23
CA LEU A 15 -6.42 0.47 -33.99
C LEU A 15 -5.28 0.55 -32.95
N LEU A 16 -4.50 -0.53 -32.80
CA LEU A 16 -3.40 -0.61 -31.83
C LEU A 16 -2.25 0.33 -32.23
N VAL A 17 -1.90 0.40 -33.51
CA VAL A 17 -0.90 1.36 -34.02
C VAL A 17 -1.35 2.81 -33.82
N ALA A 18 -2.62 3.13 -34.11
CA ALA A 18 -3.16 4.47 -33.91
C ALA A 18 -3.12 4.89 -32.42
N LEU A 19 -3.46 3.98 -31.50
CA LEU A 19 -3.40 4.24 -30.05
C LEU A 19 -1.98 4.56 -29.58
N LEU A 20 -0.96 3.81 -30.04
CA LEU A 20 0.44 4.03 -29.68
C LEU A 20 0.95 5.40 -30.16
N VAL A 21 0.55 5.85 -31.36
CA VAL A 21 0.91 7.18 -31.88
C VAL A 21 0.28 8.30 -31.03
N VAL A 22 -0.97 8.14 -30.60
CA VAL A 22 -1.64 9.12 -29.72
C VAL A 22 -0.96 9.20 -28.35
N VAL A 23 -0.58 8.07 -27.75
CA VAL A 23 0.15 8.05 -26.46
C VAL A 23 1.51 8.74 -26.58
N ALA A 24 2.28 8.47 -27.65
CA ALA A 24 3.57 9.13 -27.88
C ALA A 24 3.43 10.66 -28.01
N LEU A 25 2.40 11.14 -28.73
CA LEU A 25 2.11 12.58 -28.90
C LEU A 25 1.65 13.28 -27.60
N LEU A 26 1.05 12.54 -26.66
CA LEU A 26 0.66 13.07 -25.35
C LEU A 26 1.85 13.20 -24.40
N VAL A 27 2.73 12.20 -24.35
CA VAL A 27 3.93 12.22 -23.47
C VAL A 27 4.94 13.29 -23.94
N GLY A 28 5.10 13.49 -25.25
CA GLY A 28 6.08 14.41 -25.83
C GLY A 28 5.80 15.92 -25.69
N ARG A 29 4.83 16.36 -24.89
CA ARG A 29 4.39 17.77 -24.79
C ARG A 29 4.67 18.48 -23.46
N ALA A 30 5.33 17.83 -22.50
CA ALA A 30 5.42 18.31 -21.12
C ALA A 30 6.80 18.86 -20.72
N SER A 31 7.37 19.83 -21.46
CA SER A 31 8.67 20.44 -21.07
C SER A 31 8.98 21.83 -21.66
N THR A 32 8.33 22.90 -21.19
CA THR A 32 8.86 24.28 -21.28
C THR A 32 8.34 25.17 -20.14
N GLY A 33 9.27 25.87 -19.46
CA GLY A 33 8.98 26.87 -18.42
C GLY A 33 9.48 26.46 -17.01
N GLY A 34 10.19 27.32 -16.27
CA GLY A 34 10.78 28.61 -16.68
C GLY A 34 11.29 29.46 -15.50
N ALA A 35 12.50 30.01 -15.66
CA ALA A 35 13.16 31.05 -14.83
C ALA A 35 13.46 30.76 -13.34
N ALA A 36 14.66 31.19 -12.92
CA ALA A 36 15.01 31.51 -11.53
C ALA A 36 15.03 33.04 -11.35
N PRO A 37 15.09 33.58 -10.10
CA PRO A 37 16.39 34.14 -9.68
C PRO A 37 16.72 34.10 -8.15
N THR A 38 18.00 33.84 -7.89
CA THR A 38 19.00 34.54 -7.03
C THR A 38 18.61 35.38 -5.78
N SER A 39 19.51 35.34 -4.77
CA SER A 39 19.70 36.25 -3.59
C SER A 39 18.94 35.85 -2.31
N ALA A 40 19.48 35.96 -1.07
CA ALA A 40 20.82 36.23 -0.50
C ALA A 40 20.85 35.66 0.97
N ALA A 41 21.74 35.92 1.94
CA ALA A 41 22.89 36.83 2.13
C ALA A 41 23.89 36.29 3.20
N THR A 42 24.95 37.07 3.52
CA THR A 42 26.06 36.74 4.46
C THR A 42 25.83 37.27 5.89
N SER A 43 26.36 36.60 6.93
CA SER A 43 26.91 37.24 8.16
C SER A 43 27.69 36.27 9.07
N ALA A 44 28.51 36.79 9.99
CA ALA A 44 29.41 36.01 10.87
C ALA A 44 29.56 36.63 12.29
N GLY A 45 30.08 35.84 13.23
CA GLY A 45 30.38 36.18 14.64
C GLY A 45 30.30 34.91 15.50
N GLN A 46 31.28 34.44 16.30
CA GLN A 46 32.40 35.02 17.06
C GLN A 46 32.03 35.51 18.48
N ALA A 47 32.96 35.28 19.42
CA ALA A 47 32.83 35.22 20.89
C ALA A 47 32.11 33.95 21.39
N SER A 48 32.55 33.14 22.38
CA SER A 48 33.54 33.18 23.50
C SER A 48 32.76 32.96 24.82
N PRO A 49 33.19 32.05 25.73
CA PRO A 49 32.29 31.48 26.74
C PRO A 49 32.24 32.24 28.07
N THR A 50 31.12 32.09 28.78
CA THR A 50 30.93 32.55 30.17
C THR A 50 30.61 31.37 31.08
N PRO A 51 31.45 31.01 32.07
CA PRO A 51 31.08 30.01 33.08
C PRO A 51 30.15 30.64 34.13
N VAL A 52 29.00 30.00 34.39
CA VAL A 52 28.03 30.42 35.41
C VAL A 52 27.74 29.24 36.35
N ALA A 53 27.48 29.55 37.63
CA ALA A 53 27.76 28.65 38.74
C ALA A 53 26.80 27.46 38.92
N THR A 54 27.35 26.39 39.52
CA THR A 54 26.70 25.15 39.93
C THR A 54 25.58 25.36 40.96
N PRO A 55 24.32 24.98 40.67
CA PRO A 55 23.30 24.76 41.69
C PRO A 55 23.50 23.39 42.38
N ALA A 56 23.08 23.26 43.63
CA ALA A 56 23.35 22.08 44.45
C ALA A 56 22.65 20.80 43.95
N VAL A 57 23.36 19.67 44.03
CA VAL A 57 22.83 18.35 43.63
C VAL A 57 21.97 17.77 44.75
N THR A 58 20.66 18.00 44.70
CA THR A 58 19.70 17.22 45.48
C THR A 58 19.66 15.79 44.95
N SER A 59 20.05 14.82 45.76
CA SER A 59 20.10 13.40 45.39
C SER A 59 18.70 12.78 45.30
N THR A 60 18.03 12.94 44.15
CA THR A 60 16.82 12.18 43.81
C THR A 60 17.11 10.68 43.92
N PRO A 61 16.27 9.87 44.60
CA PRO A 61 16.51 8.43 44.71
C PRO A 61 16.50 7.78 43.33
N THR A 62 17.55 7.03 43.01
CA THR A 62 17.66 6.26 41.77
C THR A 62 16.53 5.24 41.69
N ALA A 63 15.54 5.50 40.84
CA ALA A 63 14.48 4.54 40.55
C ALA A 63 15.10 3.32 39.87
N THR A 64 15.06 2.16 40.53
CA THR A 64 15.49 0.88 39.96
C THR A 64 14.71 0.64 38.66
N PRO A 65 15.36 0.35 37.52
CA PRO A 65 14.66 0.11 36.28
C PRO A 65 13.91 -1.22 36.36
N THR A 66 12.60 -1.15 36.63
CA THR A 66 11.70 -2.29 36.50
C THR A 66 11.70 -2.74 35.05
N SER A 67 12.39 -3.85 34.76
CA SER A 67 12.39 -4.48 33.45
C SER A 67 10.96 -4.88 33.09
N GLY A 68 10.32 -4.13 32.19
CA GLY A 68 9.04 -4.51 31.62
C GLY A 68 9.15 -5.83 30.84
N PRO A 69 8.01 -6.45 30.47
CA PRO A 69 8.01 -7.57 29.54
C PRO A 69 8.76 -7.20 28.25
N PRO A 70 9.54 -8.12 27.65
CA PRO A 70 10.20 -7.86 26.37
C PRO A 70 9.20 -7.38 25.31
N ALA A 71 9.55 -6.31 24.59
CA ALA A 71 8.69 -5.79 23.53
C ALA A 71 8.45 -6.88 22.46
N PRO A 72 7.21 -7.03 21.94
CA PRO A 72 6.89 -8.08 20.98
C PRO A 72 7.73 -7.92 19.70
N THR A 73 8.60 -8.90 19.43
CA THR A 73 9.63 -8.87 18.38
C THR A 73 9.12 -9.23 16.97
N GLY A 74 7.80 -9.40 16.81
CA GLY A 74 7.15 -9.71 15.55
C GLY A 74 6.19 -8.61 15.09
N GLN A 75 5.83 -8.66 13.82
CA GLN A 75 4.73 -7.89 13.25
C GLN A 75 3.39 -8.48 13.72
N THR A 76 2.37 -7.64 13.83
CA THR A 76 1.03 -8.06 14.31
C THR A 76 -0.07 -7.43 13.48
N ILE A 77 -1.07 -8.22 13.08
CA ILE A 77 -2.31 -7.73 12.46
C ILE A 77 -3.33 -7.47 13.57
N LEU A 78 -3.55 -6.20 13.89
CA LEU A 78 -4.46 -5.77 14.97
C LEU A 78 -5.93 -5.91 14.51
N THR A 79 -6.24 -5.40 13.32
CA THR A 79 -7.55 -5.60 12.68
C THR A 79 -7.39 -6.02 11.22
N PHE A 80 -8.34 -6.83 10.75
CA PHE A 80 -8.56 -7.09 9.33
C PHE A 80 -10.08 -7.23 9.12
N GLY A 81 -10.69 -6.15 8.63
CA GLY A 81 -12.11 -6.05 8.31
C GLY A 81 -12.35 -6.37 6.84
N ILE A 82 -13.25 -7.30 6.57
CA ILE A 82 -13.64 -7.75 5.24
C ILE A 82 -15.05 -8.39 5.34
N PRO A 83 -15.98 -8.11 4.41
CA PRO A 83 -17.31 -8.72 4.44
C PRO A 83 -17.20 -10.24 4.35
N GLN A 84 -17.99 -10.98 5.14
CA GLN A 84 -17.99 -12.45 5.09
C GLN A 84 -18.79 -13.00 3.90
N THR A 85 -19.64 -12.17 3.29
CA THR A 85 -20.56 -12.53 2.22
C THR A 85 -20.67 -11.43 1.17
N VAL A 86 -20.78 -11.82 -0.10
CA VAL A 86 -21.00 -10.94 -1.26
C VAL A 86 -22.23 -11.44 -2.01
N LYS A 87 -23.21 -10.57 -2.22
CA LYS A 87 -24.35 -10.90 -3.06
C LYS A 87 -23.95 -10.85 -4.54
N CYS A 88 -24.26 -11.91 -5.27
CA CYS A 88 -24.14 -11.97 -6.72
C CYS A 88 -25.50 -12.37 -7.32
N GLU A 89 -26.16 -11.43 -7.99
CA GLU A 89 -27.46 -11.62 -8.67
C GLU A 89 -27.39 -12.72 -9.76
N ALA A 90 -26.19 -12.97 -10.29
CA ALA A 90 -25.90 -14.08 -11.18
C ALA A 90 -24.45 -14.57 -11.01
N PRO A 91 -24.14 -15.86 -11.25
CA PRO A 91 -22.75 -16.35 -11.24
C PRO A 91 -21.88 -15.69 -12.32
N ASN A 92 -22.50 -15.12 -13.36
CA ASN A 92 -21.83 -14.44 -14.47
C ASN A 92 -21.96 -12.90 -14.39
N GLN A 93 -22.29 -12.32 -13.23
CA GLN A 93 -22.44 -10.86 -13.03
C GLN A 93 -21.11 -10.08 -13.09
N GLY A 94 -20.02 -10.72 -13.51
CA GLY A 94 -18.68 -10.16 -13.49
C GLY A 94 -18.06 -10.19 -12.09
N THR A 95 -17.39 -9.09 -11.73
CA THR A 95 -16.46 -9.04 -10.60
C THR A 95 -16.72 -7.78 -9.77
N PRO A 96 -17.69 -7.80 -8.82
CA PRO A 96 -17.86 -6.71 -7.86
C PRO A 96 -16.58 -6.47 -7.05
N LEU A 97 -16.43 -5.23 -6.56
CA LEU A 97 -15.39 -4.88 -5.60
C LEU A 97 -15.90 -5.08 -4.18
N ILE A 98 -15.03 -5.53 -3.27
CA ILE A 98 -15.28 -5.61 -1.83
C ILE A 98 -14.28 -4.75 -1.05
N HIS A 99 -14.77 -4.11 -0.01
CA HIS A 99 -13.95 -3.23 0.84
C HIS A 99 -13.20 -4.02 1.92
N LEU A 100 -11.88 -3.87 1.95
CA LEU A 100 -10.99 -4.41 2.99
C LEU A 100 -10.41 -3.24 3.79
N SER A 101 -10.26 -3.41 5.10
CA SER A 101 -9.56 -2.47 5.98
C SER A 101 -8.68 -3.21 6.99
N TRP A 102 -7.56 -2.62 7.38
CA TRP A 102 -6.61 -3.25 8.32
C TRP A 102 -5.84 -2.22 9.14
N THR A 103 -5.38 -2.69 10.30
CA THR A 103 -4.40 -2.00 11.14
C THR A 103 -3.36 -3.02 11.60
N THR A 104 -2.10 -2.59 11.70
CA THR A 104 -0.99 -3.46 12.12
C THR A 104 -0.09 -2.75 13.14
N ALA A 105 0.75 -3.54 13.82
CA ALA A 105 1.85 -3.06 14.66
C ALA A 105 3.16 -3.68 14.17
N ASN A 106 4.26 -2.93 14.36
CA ASN A 106 5.64 -3.29 13.98
C ASN A 106 5.88 -3.59 12.49
N ALA A 107 4.90 -3.34 11.62
CA ALA A 107 4.99 -3.51 10.17
C ALA A 107 5.18 -2.16 9.44
N THR A 108 5.82 -2.19 8.28
CA THR A 108 5.95 -1.05 7.34
C THR A 108 4.93 -1.13 6.19
N GLY A 109 4.44 -2.33 5.87
CA GLY A 109 3.46 -2.55 4.81
C GLY A 109 2.73 -3.89 4.94
N VAL A 110 1.84 -4.17 3.99
CA VAL A 110 1.17 -5.46 3.83
C VAL A 110 1.09 -5.87 2.36
N THR A 111 1.18 -7.16 2.05
CA THR A 111 0.69 -7.73 0.80
C THR A 111 -0.73 -8.25 1.02
N ILE A 112 -1.62 -8.05 0.04
CA ILE A 112 -2.85 -8.83 -0.10
C ILE A 112 -2.66 -9.88 -1.19
N SER A 113 -3.18 -11.08 -0.96
CA SER A 113 -3.26 -12.19 -1.91
C SER A 113 -4.70 -12.70 -2.01
N ILE A 114 -5.11 -13.10 -3.20
CA ILE A 114 -6.45 -13.64 -3.50
C ILE A 114 -6.25 -15.09 -4.00
N ASP A 115 -6.97 -16.03 -3.38
CA ASP A 115 -6.95 -17.48 -3.65
C ASP A 115 -5.57 -18.16 -3.65
N GLY A 116 -4.55 -17.51 -3.09
CA GLY A 116 -3.18 -18.02 -3.09
C GLY A 116 -2.47 -17.92 -4.45
N ALA A 117 -3.02 -17.19 -5.42
CA ALA A 117 -2.45 -17.00 -6.77
C ALA A 117 -1.19 -16.10 -6.81
N GLY A 118 -0.46 -15.99 -5.70
CA GLY A 118 0.61 -15.02 -5.48
C GLY A 118 0.10 -13.67 -4.96
N LYS A 119 0.94 -12.63 -5.04
CA LYS A 119 0.60 -11.27 -4.64
C LYS A 119 -0.46 -10.68 -5.58
N TYR A 120 -1.50 -10.08 -5.01
CA TYR A 120 -2.40 -9.17 -5.71
C TYR A 120 -1.81 -7.75 -5.74
N ALA A 121 -1.54 -7.17 -4.57
CA ALA A 121 -0.95 -5.83 -4.42
C ALA A 121 -0.28 -5.63 -3.05
N ASP A 122 0.55 -4.60 -2.93
CA ASP A 122 1.15 -4.13 -1.68
C ASP A 122 0.54 -2.80 -1.23
N TYR A 123 0.40 -2.61 0.08
CA TYR A 123 -0.24 -1.45 0.69
C TYR A 123 0.49 -1.01 1.99
N PRO A 124 0.21 0.20 2.52
CA PRO A 124 0.74 0.66 3.80
C PRO A 124 0.33 -0.22 5.00
N ALA A 125 1.10 -0.14 6.09
CA ALA A 125 0.88 -0.90 7.32
C ALA A 125 -0.54 -0.76 7.93
N THR A 126 -1.20 0.37 7.70
CA THR A 126 -2.59 0.62 8.08
C THR A 126 -3.29 1.29 6.90
N GLY A 127 -4.51 0.87 6.58
CA GLY A 127 -5.25 1.42 5.45
C GLY A 127 -6.49 0.62 5.08
N SER A 128 -6.97 0.87 3.87
CA SER A 128 -8.07 0.14 3.23
C SER A 128 -7.86 0.04 1.73
N ALA A 129 -8.53 -0.92 1.10
CA ALA A 129 -8.51 -1.13 -0.34
C ALA A 129 -9.78 -1.84 -0.81
N ASP A 130 -10.24 -1.49 -2.00
CA ASP A 130 -11.30 -2.20 -2.70
C ASP A 130 -10.67 -3.23 -3.65
N VAL A 131 -11.05 -4.50 -3.51
CA VAL A 131 -10.45 -5.63 -4.25
C VAL A 131 -11.52 -6.46 -4.98
N PRO A 132 -11.20 -7.13 -6.09
CA PRO A 132 -12.16 -7.95 -6.84
C PRO A 132 -12.64 -9.18 -6.06
N PHE A 133 -13.93 -9.50 -6.21
CA PHE A 133 -14.57 -10.77 -5.89
C PHE A 133 -15.24 -11.31 -7.15
N ALA A 134 -14.86 -12.47 -7.68
CA ALA A 134 -15.39 -12.97 -8.95
C ALA A 134 -16.65 -13.82 -8.72
N CYS A 135 -17.81 -13.35 -9.19
CA CYS A 135 -19.10 -14.02 -8.93
C CYS A 135 -19.20 -15.47 -9.48
N GLY A 136 -18.26 -15.92 -10.32
CA GLY A 136 -18.21 -17.31 -10.80
C GLY A 136 -17.95 -18.33 -9.70
N ALA A 137 -17.12 -18.00 -8.70
CA ALA A 137 -16.80 -18.91 -7.59
C ALA A 137 -17.88 -18.88 -6.49
N ALA A 138 -17.98 -19.95 -5.70
CA ALA A 138 -18.85 -19.99 -4.53
C ALA A 138 -18.25 -19.25 -3.31
N GLN A 139 -16.92 -19.10 -3.27
CA GLN A 139 -16.20 -18.35 -2.25
C GLN A 139 -14.79 -17.98 -2.77
N HIS A 140 -14.20 -16.94 -2.19
CA HIS A 140 -12.84 -16.50 -2.42
C HIS A 140 -12.07 -16.36 -1.10
N THR A 141 -10.75 -16.58 -1.15
CA THR A 141 -9.87 -16.55 0.02
C THR A 141 -8.97 -15.32 -0.05
N TYR A 142 -9.05 -14.45 0.95
CA TYR A 142 -8.22 -13.25 1.05
C TYR A 142 -7.23 -13.41 2.18
N LEU A 143 -5.94 -13.36 1.83
CA LEU A 143 -4.81 -13.43 2.75
C LEU A 143 -4.17 -12.04 2.83
N ILE A 144 -4.04 -11.51 4.04
CA ILE A 144 -3.18 -10.36 4.34
C ILE A 144 -1.91 -10.85 5.04
N THR A 145 -0.76 -10.38 4.57
CA THR A 145 0.57 -10.71 5.10
C THR A 145 1.32 -9.41 5.38
N THR A 146 1.88 -9.25 6.58
CA THR A 146 2.65 -8.04 6.92
C THR A 146 4.09 -8.11 6.40
N HIS A 147 4.69 -6.93 6.21
CA HIS A 147 6.12 -6.74 5.95
C HIS A 147 6.72 -5.73 6.93
N GLY A 148 7.99 -5.89 7.26
CA GLY A 148 8.69 -5.03 8.22
C GLY A 148 9.93 -5.74 8.78
N THR A 149 10.34 -5.32 9.98
CA THR A 149 11.36 -6.02 10.77
C THR A 149 10.74 -7.15 11.60
N GLY A 150 11.56 -8.13 12.01
CA GLY A 150 11.07 -9.30 12.76
C GLY A 150 10.22 -10.26 11.91
N SER A 151 9.53 -11.19 12.57
CA SER A 151 8.68 -12.18 11.89
C SER A 151 7.40 -11.55 11.32
N PRO A 152 6.98 -11.90 10.09
CA PRO A 152 5.71 -11.45 9.52
C PRO A 152 4.51 -12.17 10.16
N ALA A 153 3.39 -11.47 10.25
CA ALA A 153 2.09 -12.03 10.60
C ALA A 153 1.23 -12.24 9.34
N THR A 154 0.38 -13.25 9.39
CA THR A 154 -0.58 -13.57 8.32
C THR A 154 -1.99 -13.70 8.91
N ARG A 155 -3.00 -13.34 8.11
CA ARG A 155 -4.40 -13.59 8.45
C ARG A 155 -5.21 -13.89 7.18
N THR A 156 -5.97 -14.97 7.23
CA THR A 156 -6.79 -15.44 6.10
C THR A 156 -8.26 -15.29 6.44
N VAL A 157 -9.06 -14.84 5.48
CA VAL A 157 -10.52 -14.79 5.60
C VAL A 157 -11.15 -15.32 4.31
N VAL A 158 -12.19 -16.16 4.45
CA VAL A 158 -12.95 -16.70 3.32
C VAL A 158 -14.24 -15.91 3.18
N VAL A 159 -14.43 -15.29 2.02
CA VAL A 159 -15.63 -14.53 1.66
C VAL A 159 -16.50 -15.41 0.78
N ARG A 160 -17.79 -15.54 1.10
CA ARG A 160 -18.72 -16.45 0.40
C ARG A 160 -19.66 -15.70 -0.53
N ARG A 161 -20.02 -16.31 -1.65
CA ARG A 161 -21.09 -15.82 -2.53
C ARG A 161 -22.46 -16.13 -1.90
N THR A 162 -23.33 -15.15 -1.81
CA THR A 162 -24.77 -15.34 -1.54
C THR A 162 -25.58 -15.00 -2.78
N ALA A 163 -26.76 -15.61 -2.88
CA ALA A 163 -27.81 -15.20 -3.82
C ALA A 163 -28.64 -14.02 -3.24
#